data_AF-A0A842TKJ1-F1
#
_entry.id   AF-A0A842TKJ1-F1
#
_cell.length_a   1.000
_cell.length_b   1.000
_cell.length_c   1.000
_cell.angle_alpha   90.00
_cell.angle_beta   90.00
_cell.angle_gamma   90.00
#
_symmetry.space_group_name_H-M   'P 1'
#
loop_
_entity.id
_entity.type
_entity.pdbx_description
1 polymer ?
#
loop_
_entity_poly.entity_id
_entity_poly.type
_entity_poly.pdbx_seq_one_letter_code
_entity_poly.pdbx_strand_id
1 'polypeptide(L)'
;MITWDEFKNYYERKGRCYNTAYERKNPLNDTELRKQYRKYVDSYVRLRDFTIDERWAFLRDKVRDRDKYSCRLWQVLNLEEKSKVANNLKGVFKIIDIAHVFEKSVYPHLKYDIDNVVCLYRYFHNRLDSQKDPITGEPVSKEDIKAWWVRIIGDKLYLDLEAKKHD
;
A
#
# COMPACT_ATOMS: atom_id res chain seq x y z
N MET A 1 -8.79 -23.55 -7.81
CA MET A 1 -7.86 -23.61 -8.95
C MET A 1 -8.55 -24.40 -10.04
N ILE A 2 -8.68 -23.86 -11.25
CA ILE A 2 -9.32 -24.59 -12.35
C ILE A 2 -8.35 -25.60 -12.97
N THR A 3 -8.89 -26.67 -13.52
CA THR A 3 -8.16 -27.69 -14.27
C THR A 3 -7.67 -27.16 -15.61
N TRP A 4 -6.76 -27.89 -16.24
CA TRP A 4 -6.29 -27.60 -17.59
C TRP A 4 -7.43 -27.57 -18.60
N ASP A 5 -8.36 -28.52 -18.52
CA ASP A 5 -9.49 -28.64 -19.45
C ASP A 5 -10.47 -27.47 -19.28
N GLU A 6 -10.74 -27.04 -18.05
CA GLU A 6 -11.54 -25.84 -17.79
C GLU A 6 -10.86 -24.55 -18.28
N PHE A 7 -9.53 -24.45 -18.15
CA PHE A 7 -8.77 -23.33 -18.68
C PHE A 7 -8.81 -23.28 -20.21
N LYS A 8 -8.66 -24.43 -20.86
CA LYS A 8 -8.73 -24.58 -22.31
C LYS A 8 -10.12 -24.26 -22.84
N ASN A 9 -11.17 -24.83 -22.25
CA ASN A 9 -12.56 -24.56 -22.60
C ASN A 9 -12.92 -23.08 -22.45
N TYR A 10 -12.39 -22.41 -21.41
CA TYR A 10 -12.56 -20.97 -21.25
C TYR A 10 -11.93 -20.19 -22.40
N TYR A 11 -10.70 -20.55 -22.78
CA TYR A 11 -9.98 -19.90 -23.87
C TYR A 11 -10.70 -20.07 -25.22
N GLU A 12 -11.14 -21.29 -25.53
CA GLU A 12 -11.87 -21.61 -26.76
C GLU A 12 -13.20 -20.82 -26.85
N ARG A 13 -13.89 -20.65 -25.72
CA ARG A 13 -15.16 -19.92 -25.67
C ARG A 13 -14.99 -18.39 -25.70
N LYS A 14 -13.91 -17.86 -25.13
CA LYS A 14 -13.73 -16.41 -24.89
C LYS A 14 -12.65 -15.76 -25.73
N GLY A 15 -11.85 -16.52 -26.49
CA GLY A 15 -10.73 -16.00 -27.29
C GLY A 15 -9.60 -15.37 -26.46
N ARG A 16 -9.64 -15.50 -25.12
CA ARG A 16 -8.69 -14.87 -24.17
C ARG A 16 -8.43 -15.76 -22.95
N CYS A 17 -7.28 -15.59 -22.33
CA CYS A 17 -6.92 -16.27 -21.08
C CYS A 17 -7.49 -15.50 -19.86
N TYR A 18 -7.61 -16.17 -18.70
CA TYR A 18 -8.18 -15.60 -17.48
C TYR A 18 -7.55 -14.27 -17.01
N ASN A 19 -6.25 -14.08 -17.21
CA ASN A 19 -5.50 -12.89 -16.77
C ASN A 19 -5.31 -11.84 -17.89
N THR A 20 -6.09 -11.93 -18.97
CA THR A 20 -6.00 -11.01 -20.11
C THR A 20 -7.35 -10.35 -20.38
N ALA A 21 -7.35 -9.02 -20.53
CA ALA A 21 -8.56 -8.25 -20.76
C ALA A 21 -9.05 -8.33 -22.22
N TYR A 22 -8.14 -8.58 -23.16
CA TYR A 22 -8.41 -8.52 -24.59
C TYR A 22 -8.33 -9.89 -25.26
N GLU A 23 -9.18 -10.08 -26.26
CA GLU A 23 -9.12 -11.22 -27.17
C GLU A 23 -7.87 -11.15 -28.06
N ARG A 24 -7.32 -12.32 -28.39
CA ARG A 24 -6.14 -12.39 -29.24
C ARG A 24 -6.56 -12.50 -30.69
N LYS A 25 -5.96 -11.67 -31.56
CA LYS A 25 -6.15 -11.75 -33.02
C LYS A 25 -5.69 -13.10 -33.60
N ASN A 26 -4.61 -13.66 -33.05
CA ASN A 26 -4.07 -14.96 -33.44
C ASN A 26 -4.27 -15.97 -32.31
N PRO A 27 -4.94 -17.11 -32.56
CA PRO A 27 -5.12 -18.17 -31.58
C PRO A 27 -3.79 -18.73 -31.10
N LEU A 28 -3.72 -19.10 -29.83
CA LEU A 28 -2.57 -19.78 -29.25
C LEU A 28 -2.60 -21.25 -29.64
N ASN A 29 -1.42 -21.81 -29.94
CA ASN A 29 -1.29 -23.27 -30.05
C ASN A 29 -1.28 -23.93 -28.66
N ASP A 30 -1.39 -25.26 -28.60
CA ASP A 30 -1.50 -26.02 -27.35
C ASP A 30 -0.30 -25.77 -26.42
N THR A 31 0.92 -25.69 -26.97
CA THR A 31 2.16 -25.41 -26.22
C THR A 31 2.13 -24.03 -25.58
N GLU A 32 1.70 -23.01 -26.32
CA GLU A 32 1.57 -21.65 -25.81
C GLU A 32 0.46 -21.53 -24.77
N LEU A 33 -0.65 -22.23 -24.98
CA LEU A 33 -1.78 -22.25 -24.05
C LEU A 33 -1.39 -22.93 -22.74
N ARG A 34 -0.61 -24.02 -22.79
CA ARG A 34 0.00 -24.66 -21.59
C ARG A 34 0.95 -23.73 -20.86
N LYS A 35 1.73 -22.91 -21.57
CA LYS A 35 2.58 -21.88 -20.95
C LYS A 35 1.74 -20.83 -20.23
N GLN A 36 0.61 -20.40 -20.80
CA GLN A 36 -0.32 -19.48 -20.13
C GLN A 36 -1.02 -20.12 -18.92
N TYR A 37 -1.39 -21.39 -19.01
CA TYR A 37 -1.95 -22.12 -17.88
C TYR A 37 -0.97 -22.22 -16.71
N ARG A 38 0.31 -22.55 -16.97
CA ARG A 38 1.35 -22.52 -15.92
C ARG A 38 1.46 -21.16 -15.26
N LYS A 39 1.50 -20.07 -16.05
CA LYS A 39 1.49 -18.70 -15.51
C LYS A 39 0.26 -18.40 -14.65
N TYR A 40 -0.91 -18.87 -15.08
CA TYR A 40 -2.15 -18.75 -14.31
C TYR A 40 -2.06 -19.50 -12.99
N VAL A 41 -1.63 -20.77 -13.01
CA VAL A 41 -1.42 -21.59 -11.81
C VAL A 41 -0.40 -20.93 -10.88
N ASP A 42 0.76 -20.51 -11.38
CA ASP A 42 1.77 -19.81 -10.59
C ASP A 42 1.21 -18.52 -9.96
N SER A 43 0.40 -17.75 -10.71
CA SER A 43 -0.25 -16.54 -10.18
C SER A 43 -1.28 -16.88 -9.10
N TYR A 44 -2.04 -17.97 -9.28
CA TYR A 44 -3.06 -18.41 -8.34
C TYR A 44 -2.44 -19.00 -7.07
N VAL A 45 -1.34 -19.74 -7.20
CA VAL A 45 -0.52 -20.24 -6.08
C VAL A 45 0.10 -19.06 -5.34
N ARG A 46 0.71 -18.08 -6.01
CA ARG A 46 1.22 -16.86 -5.36
C ARG A 46 0.13 -16.05 -4.66
N LEU A 47 -1.08 -16.00 -5.21
CA LEU A 47 -2.23 -15.36 -4.57
C LEU A 47 -2.72 -16.14 -3.35
N ARG A 48 -2.58 -17.48 -3.34
CA ARG A 48 -2.87 -18.33 -2.17
C ARG A 48 -1.75 -18.36 -1.13
N ASP A 49 -0.50 -18.19 -1.55
CA ASP A 49 0.70 -18.06 -0.71
C ASP A 49 0.84 -16.66 -0.10
N PHE A 50 -0.16 -15.79 -0.26
CA PHE A 50 -0.44 -14.80 0.78
C PHE A 50 -0.86 -15.56 2.03
N THR A 51 0.11 -16.15 2.73
CA THR A 51 0.01 -16.31 4.19
C THR A 51 -0.44 -14.95 4.69
N ILE A 52 -1.67 -14.87 5.20
CA ILE A 52 -2.14 -13.69 5.91
C ILE A 52 -1.06 -13.46 6.94
N ASP A 53 -0.32 -12.36 6.78
CA ASP A 53 0.69 -11.96 7.74
C ASP A 53 -0.07 -11.60 9.02
N GLU A 54 -0.32 -12.60 9.87
CA GLU A 54 -1.18 -12.49 11.05
C GLU A 54 -0.61 -11.44 12.00
N ARG A 55 0.73 -11.34 12.07
CA ARG A 55 1.43 -10.31 12.82
C ARG A 55 1.12 -8.92 12.26
N TRP A 56 1.12 -8.75 10.94
CA TRP A 56 0.70 -7.49 10.31
C TRP A 56 -0.79 -7.22 10.53
N ALA A 57 -1.66 -8.23 10.43
CA ALA A 57 -3.08 -8.06 10.69
C ALA A 57 -3.34 -7.55 12.12
N PHE A 58 -2.74 -8.22 13.11
CA PHE A 58 -2.80 -7.82 14.52
C PHE A 58 -2.25 -6.40 14.74
N LEU A 59 -1.10 -6.07 14.15
CA LEU A 59 -0.51 -4.73 14.24
C LEU A 59 -1.46 -3.65 13.68
N ARG A 60 -2.06 -3.89 12.51
CA ARG A 60 -2.99 -2.93 11.89
C ARG A 60 -4.17 -2.63 12.81
N ASP A 61 -4.70 -3.63 13.49
CA ASP A 61 -5.82 -3.44 14.42
C ASP A 61 -5.37 -2.60 15.62
N LYS A 62 -4.20 -2.88 16.21
CA LYS A 62 -3.62 -2.07 17.29
C LYS A 62 -3.37 -0.62 16.90
N VAL A 63 -2.85 -0.37 15.70
CA VAL A 63 -2.60 0.99 15.19
C VAL A 63 -3.93 1.73 14.98
N ARG A 64 -4.94 1.06 14.40
CA ARG A 64 -6.27 1.64 14.20
C ARG A 64 -6.94 2.01 15.52
N ASP A 65 -6.84 1.15 16.52
CA ASP A 65 -7.36 1.43 17.86
C ASP A 65 -6.66 2.63 18.49
N ARG A 66 -5.32 2.66 18.46
CA ARG A 66 -4.50 3.78 18.97
C ARG A 66 -4.87 5.10 18.32
N ASP A 67 -4.99 5.10 16.99
CA ASP A 67 -5.27 6.29 16.20
C ASP A 67 -6.78 6.58 16.06
N LYS A 68 -7.63 5.80 16.74
CA LYS A 68 -9.11 5.91 16.74
C LYS A 68 -9.69 5.93 15.33
N TYR A 69 -9.17 5.08 14.43
CA TYR A 69 -9.57 5.03 13.03
C TYR A 69 -9.57 6.41 12.37
N SER A 70 -8.55 7.23 12.64
CA SER A 70 -8.47 8.60 12.11
C SER A 70 -7.08 8.94 11.61
N CYS A 71 -7.01 9.85 10.64
CA CYS A 71 -5.75 10.26 10.06
C CYS A 71 -4.97 11.16 11.02
N ARG A 72 -3.79 10.71 11.44
CA ARG A 72 -2.90 11.46 12.35
C ARG A 72 -2.48 12.82 11.79
N LEU A 73 -2.12 12.87 10.49
CA LEU A 73 -1.79 14.16 9.85
C LEU A 73 -2.98 15.12 9.91
N TRP A 74 -4.20 14.66 9.58
CA TRP A 74 -5.40 15.51 9.64
C TRP A 74 -5.66 16.12 11.03
N GLN A 75 -5.31 15.40 12.10
CA GLN A 75 -5.47 15.90 13.46
C GLN A 75 -4.53 17.08 13.77
N VAL A 76 -3.32 17.09 13.21
CA VAL A 76 -2.29 18.11 13.48
C VAL A 76 -2.32 19.30 12.51
N LEU A 77 -3.14 19.24 11.45
CA LEU A 77 -3.35 20.36 10.54
C LEU A 77 -4.23 21.45 11.18
N ASN A 78 -3.84 22.70 10.94
CA ASN A 78 -4.65 23.86 11.27
C ASN A 78 -5.80 24.05 10.24
N LEU A 79 -6.70 25.01 10.49
CA LEU A 79 -7.87 25.22 9.63
C LEU A 79 -7.50 25.67 8.20
N GLU A 80 -6.44 26.45 8.04
CA GLU A 80 -5.97 26.93 6.74
C GLU A 80 -5.39 25.78 5.90
N GLU A 81 -4.58 24.92 6.50
CA GLU A 81 -4.03 23.74 5.82
C GLU A 81 -5.13 22.75 5.44
N LYS A 82 -6.13 22.57 6.33
CA LYS A 82 -7.30 21.73 6.06
C LYS A 82 -8.10 22.26 4.87
N SER A 83 -8.30 23.58 4.77
CA SER A 83 -9.07 24.17 3.67
C SER A 83 -8.38 23.95 2.31
N LYS A 84 -7.03 24.03 2.27
CA LYS A 84 -6.22 23.78 1.06
C LYS A 84 -6.38 22.38 0.49
N VAL A 85 -6.64 21.37 1.34
CA VAL A 85 -6.73 19.95 0.89
C VAL A 85 -8.12 19.35 0.96
N ALA A 86 -9.11 20.01 1.57
CA ALA A 86 -10.45 19.48 1.77
C ALA A 86 -11.10 18.98 0.46
N ASN A 87 -10.86 19.68 -0.65
CA ASN A 87 -11.39 19.30 -1.96
C ASN A 87 -10.75 18.04 -2.55
N ASN A 88 -9.52 17.71 -2.15
CA ASN A 88 -8.77 16.55 -2.62
C ASN A 88 -9.08 15.29 -1.79
N LEU A 89 -9.56 15.45 -0.55
CA LEU A 89 -9.92 14.35 0.35
C LEU A 89 -11.32 13.80 0.06
N LYS A 90 -11.52 13.24 -1.13
CA LYS A 90 -12.79 12.64 -1.58
C LYS A 90 -12.59 11.20 -2.05
N GLY A 91 -13.63 10.38 -1.89
CA GLY A 91 -13.63 8.98 -2.35
C GLY A 91 -12.42 8.19 -1.85
N VAL A 92 -11.69 7.57 -2.78
CA VAL A 92 -10.52 6.71 -2.48
C VAL A 92 -9.39 7.43 -1.75
N PHE A 93 -9.28 8.75 -1.89
CA PHE A 93 -8.23 9.55 -1.27
C PHE A 93 -8.44 9.77 0.24
N LYS A 94 -9.67 9.58 0.72
CA LYS A 94 -10.03 9.65 2.16
C LYS A 94 -9.98 8.27 2.85
N ILE A 95 -9.62 7.20 2.14
CA ILE A 95 -9.40 5.88 2.74
C ILE A 95 -8.24 5.97 3.73
N ILE A 96 -8.38 5.34 4.88
CA ILE A 96 -7.32 5.26 5.89
C ILE A 96 -6.42 4.06 5.57
N ASP A 97 -5.17 4.37 5.27
CA ASP A 97 -4.08 3.41 5.13
C ASP A 97 -3.22 3.39 6.40
N ILE A 98 -2.44 2.31 6.55
CA ILE A 98 -1.43 2.17 7.59
C ILE A 98 -0.08 2.45 6.93
N ALA A 99 0.51 3.58 7.30
CA ALA A 99 1.74 4.09 6.72
C ALA A 99 2.91 3.88 7.67
N HIS A 100 4.04 3.43 7.14
CA HIS A 100 5.29 3.35 7.88
C HIS A 100 5.97 4.72 7.93
N VAL A 101 6.48 5.13 9.10
CA VAL A 101 7.28 6.36 9.24
C VAL A 101 8.65 6.15 8.59
N PHE A 102 9.28 5.01 8.88
CA PHE A 102 10.48 4.52 8.21
C PHE A 102 10.16 3.29 7.37
N GLU A 103 10.51 3.37 6.08
CA GLU A 103 10.16 2.36 5.08
C GLU A 103 10.66 0.96 5.45
N LYS A 104 9.76 -0.02 5.42
CA LYS A 104 10.06 -1.43 5.70
C LYS A 104 11.07 -2.07 4.74
N SER A 105 11.27 -1.49 3.55
CA SER A 105 12.28 -1.92 2.56
C SER A 105 13.69 -1.58 3.02
N VAL A 106 13.85 -0.46 3.72
CA VAL A 106 15.13 0.05 4.21
C VAL A 106 15.40 -0.43 5.63
N TYR A 107 14.36 -0.49 6.47
CA TYR A 107 14.44 -0.92 7.87
C TYR A 107 13.45 -2.07 8.15
N PRO A 108 13.71 -3.29 7.65
CA PRO A 108 12.78 -4.43 7.77
C PRO A 108 12.48 -4.82 9.22
N HIS A 109 13.43 -4.61 10.14
CA HIS A 109 13.25 -4.88 11.58
C HIS A 109 12.16 -3.99 12.20
N LEU A 110 11.94 -2.78 11.66
CA LEU A 110 10.89 -1.87 12.09
C LEU A 110 9.52 -2.16 11.45
N LYS A 111 9.39 -3.17 10.58
CA LYS A 111 8.13 -3.48 9.87
C LYS A 111 6.95 -3.68 10.82
N TYR A 112 7.20 -4.33 11.96
CA TYR A 112 6.19 -4.68 12.95
C TYR A 112 6.25 -3.85 14.24
N ASP A 113 7.06 -2.79 14.26
CA ASP A 113 7.09 -1.84 15.37
C ASP A 113 5.84 -0.95 15.29
N ILE A 114 5.02 -0.97 16.33
CA ILE A 114 3.76 -0.20 16.40
C ILE A 114 4.02 1.31 16.35
N ASP A 115 5.16 1.76 16.85
CA ASP A 115 5.50 3.19 16.86
C ASP A 115 5.94 3.66 15.46
N ASN A 116 6.45 2.74 14.63
CA ASN A 116 6.84 3.02 13.25
C ASN A 116 5.65 3.03 12.27
N VAL A 117 4.41 2.83 12.72
CA VAL A 117 3.22 2.84 11.85
C VAL A 117 2.13 3.75 12.38
N VAL A 118 1.44 4.45 11.48
CA VAL A 118 0.32 5.35 11.78
C VAL A 118 -0.81 5.25 10.76
N CYS A 119 -2.01 5.63 11.18
CA CYS A 119 -3.15 5.83 10.29
C CYS A 119 -3.01 7.16 9.52
N LEU A 120 -3.00 7.08 8.19
CA LEU A 120 -3.03 8.25 7.31
C LEU A 120 -4.12 8.10 6.25
N TYR A 121 -4.69 9.22 5.78
CA TYR A 121 -5.45 9.18 4.55
C TYR A 121 -4.53 8.84 3.38
N ARG A 122 -5.00 7.98 2.47
CA ARG A 122 -4.28 7.55 1.27
C ARG A 122 -3.65 8.70 0.50
N TYR A 123 -4.37 9.81 0.41
CA TYR A 123 -3.87 11.04 -0.20
C TYR A 123 -2.56 11.54 0.41
N PHE A 124 -2.49 11.62 1.74
CA PHE A 124 -1.30 12.08 2.44
C PHE A 124 -0.18 11.05 2.39
N HIS A 125 -0.54 9.76 2.57
CA HIS A 125 0.41 8.65 2.46
C HIS A 125 1.14 8.67 1.11
N ASN A 126 0.40 8.73 0.00
CA ASN A 126 0.98 8.77 -1.34
C ASN A 126 1.90 9.99 -1.57
N ARG A 127 1.58 11.14 -0.96
CA ARG A 127 2.39 12.36 -1.09
C ARG A 127 3.70 12.24 -0.32
N LEU A 128 3.64 11.76 0.92
CA LEU A 128 4.84 11.52 1.73
C LEU A 128 5.77 10.50 1.06
N ASP A 129 5.23 9.38 0.57
CA ASP A 129 5.99 8.35 -0.16
C ASP A 129 6.63 8.89 -1.45
N SER A 130 5.97 9.85 -2.11
CA SER A 130 6.46 10.47 -3.35
C SER A 130 7.33 11.71 -3.10
N GLN A 131 7.77 11.95 -1.86
CA GLN A 131 8.56 13.11 -1.46
C GLN A 131 7.92 14.46 -1.85
N LYS A 132 6.61 14.57 -1.62
CA LYS A 132 5.80 15.77 -1.88
C LYS A 132 5.19 16.31 -0.60
N ASP A 133 5.02 17.62 -0.55
CA ASP A 133 4.30 18.27 0.54
C ASP A 133 2.86 17.73 0.62
N PRO A 134 2.40 17.25 1.79
CA PRO A 134 1.05 16.71 1.95
C PRO A 134 -0.06 17.71 1.66
N ILE A 135 0.20 19.01 1.75
CA ILE A 135 -0.77 20.10 1.57
C ILE A 135 -0.74 20.62 0.15
N THR A 136 0.40 21.11 -0.33
CA THR A 136 0.52 21.71 -1.66
C THR A 136 0.64 20.64 -2.74
N GLY A 137 1.35 19.55 -2.47
CA GLY A 137 1.69 18.51 -3.45
C GLY A 137 2.95 18.82 -4.25
N GLU A 138 3.62 19.92 -3.95
CA GLU A 138 4.90 20.28 -4.55
C GLU A 138 6.01 19.33 -4.07
N PRO A 139 7.02 19.05 -4.90
CA PRO A 139 8.21 18.33 -4.46
C PRO A 139 8.90 19.05 -3.30
N VAL A 140 9.37 18.30 -2.32
CA VAL A 140 10.08 18.85 -1.15
C VAL A 140 11.36 18.05 -0.87
N SER A 141 12.20 18.56 0.04
CA SER A 141 13.41 17.85 0.47
C SER A 141 13.08 16.66 1.38
N LYS A 142 14.08 15.82 1.66
CA LYS A 142 13.91 14.73 2.65
C LYS A 142 13.77 15.29 4.07
N GLU A 143 14.42 16.41 4.33
CA GLU A 143 14.37 17.16 5.58
C GLU A 143 12.95 17.68 5.84
N ASP A 144 12.27 18.16 4.80
CA ASP A 144 10.87 18.58 4.88
C ASP A 144 9.93 17.39 5.17
N ILE A 145 10.15 16.24 4.52
CA ILE A 145 9.39 15.02 4.82
C ILE A 145 9.62 14.55 6.26
N LYS A 146 10.87 14.63 6.74
CA LYS A 146 11.19 14.38 8.15
C LYS A 146 10.43 15.34 9.07
N ALA A 147 10.37 16.62 8.76
CA ALA A 147 9.61 17.60 9.55
C ALA A 147 8.11 17.25 9.61
N TRP A 148 7.53 16.76 8.50
CA TRP A 148 6.16 16.25 8.49
C TRP A 148 5.98 15.05 9.40
N TRP A 149 6.88 14.07 9.36
CA TRP A 149 6.81 12.92 10.26
C TRP A 149 6.94 13.32 11.73
N VAL A 150 7.91 14.18 12.08
CA VAL A 150 8.06 14.75 13.42
C VAL A 150 6.75 15.43 13.86
N ARG A 151 6.08 16.18 12.97
CA ARG A 151 4.80 16.80 13.28
C ARG A 151 3.66 15.79 13.50
N ILE A 152 3.66 14.66 12.80
CA ILE A 152 2.60 13.62 12.88
C ILE A 152 2.71 12.80 14.17
N ILE A 153 3.93 12.37 14.53
CA ILE A 153 4.17 11.45 15.65
C ILE A 153 4.75 12.13 16.90
N GLY A 154 5.25 13.36 16.77
CA GLY A 154 5.95 14.09 17.82
C GLY A 154 7.45 13.82 17.80
N ASP A 155 8.21 14.80 18.27
CA ASP A 155 9.68 14.81 18.27
C ASP A 155 10.28 13.62 19.03
N LYS A 156 9.79 13.38 20.26
CA LYS A 156 10.26 12.27 21.10
C LYS A 156 10.16 10.92 20.38
N LEU A 157 8.99 10.58 19.84
CA LEU A 157 8.79 9.29 19.19
C LEU A 157 9.65 9.15 17.93
N TYR A 158 9.82 10.25 17.19
CA TYR A 158 10.68 10.27 16.02
C TYR A 158 12.14 9.99 16.38
N LEU A 159 12.66 10.63 17.44
CA LEU A 159 14.02 10.39 17.94
C LEU A 159 14.22 8.95 18.43
N ASP A 160 13.23 8.40 19.14
CA ASP A 160 13.26 7.00 19.60
C ASP A 160 13.32 6.03 18.40
N LEU A 161 12.58 6.30 17.31
CA LEU A 161 12.63 5.48 16.10
C LEU A 161 13.92 5.67 15.29
N GLU A 162 14.49 6.88 15.24
CA GLU A 162 15.81 7.12 14.61
C GLU A 162 16.89 6.30 15.30
N ALA A 163 16.90 6.26 16.63
CA ALA A 163 17.88 5.48 17.39
C ALA A 163 17.81 3.98 17.02
N LYS A 164 16.59 3.44 16.84
CA LYS A 164 16.36 2.04 16.45
C LYS A 164 16.80 1.70 15.02
N LYS A 165 17.14 2.66 14.17
CA LYS A 165 17.62 2.37 12.80
C LYS A 165 18.96 1.62 12.79
N HIS A 166 19.72 1.72 13.88
CA HIS A 166 21.07 1.19 14.01
C HIS A 166 21.13 -0.12 14.82
N ASP A 167 19.99 -0.62 15.30
CA ASP A 167 19.84 -1.92 15.96
C ASP A 167 19.70 -3.05 14.93
#